data_AF-A0A927LLI4-F1
#
_entry.id   AF-A0A927LLI4-F1
#
_cell.length_a   1.000
_cell.length_b   1.000
_cell.length_c   1.000
_cell.angle_alpha   90.00
_cell.angle_beta   90.00
_cell.angle_gamma   90.00
#
_symmetry.space_group_name_H-M   'P 1'
#
loop_
_entity.id
_entity.type
_entity.pdbx_description
1 polymer ?
#
loop_
_entity_poly.entity_id
_entity_poly.type
_entity_poly.pdbx_seq_one_letter_code
_entity_poly.pdbx_strand_id
1 'polypeptide(L)'
;MVYIPLSDDFDPGMRYEGLARYAFDCQRWEGPNNIAHQGAYNSLFIPETNEEGILVINQILDALILKEEKNKVVELTQIKNSLTERMKQETAIDLFDYVINILQN
;
A
#
# COMPACT_ATOMS: atom_id res chain seq x y z
N MET A 1 4.96 -18.00 -7.80
CA MET A 1 5.09 -16.58 -8.18
C MET A 1 3.73 -15.95 -8.07
N VAL A 2 3.47 -15.20 -7.00
CA VAL A 2 2.27 -14.38 -6.90
C VAL A 2 2.61 -13.11 -7.67
N TYR A 3 1.98 -12.94 -8.83
CA TYR A 3 2.12 -11.75 -9.66
C TYR A 3 1.59 -10.58 -8.83
N ILE A 4 2.45 -9.62 -8.50
CA ILE A 4 2.01 -8.27 -8.17
C ILE A 4 1.74 -7.66 -9.54
N PRO A 5 0.47 -7.64 -10.04
CA PRO A 5 0.20 -6.77 -11.18
C PRO A 5 0.61 -5.35 -10.73
N LEU A 6 0.87 -4.41 -11.63
CA LEU A 6 0.85 -2.97 -11.34
C LEU A 6 2.19 -2.22 -11.14
N SER A 7 3.27 -2.54 -11.87
CA SER A 7 4.24 -1.47 -12.19
C SER A 7 3.76 -0.57 -13.34
N ASP A 8 2.85 -1.08 -14.19
CA ASP A 8 2.52 -0.46 -15.49
C ASP A 8 1.12 0.18 -15.54
N ASP A 9 0.38 0.23 -14.41
CA ASP A 9 -0.95 0.85 -14.37
C ASP A 9 -0.84 2.33 -13.98
N PHE A 10 -1.38 3.21 -14.82
CA PHE A 10 -1.35 4.66 -14.60
C PHE A 10 -2.30 5.11 -13.47
N ASP A 11 -3.31 4.30 -13.11
CA ASP A 11 -4.28 4.65 -12.06
C ASP A 11 -3.68 4.39 -10.67
N PRO A 12 -3.46 5.43 -9.85
CA PRO A 12 -2.92 5.26 -8.49
C PRO A 12 -3.82 4.44 -7.57
N GLY A 13 -5.14 4.49 -7.77
CA GLY A 13 -6.09 3.71 -7.00
C GLY A 13 -6.03 2.22 -7.32
N MET A 14 -5.72 1.86 -8.57
CA MET A 14 -5.49 0.46 -8.96
C MET A 14 -4.19 -0.09 -8.38
N ARG A 15 -3.12 0.72 -8.41
CA ARG A 15 -1.83 0.40 -7.77
C ARG A 15 -1.99 0.16 -6.27
N TYR A 16 -2.71 1.06 -5.58
CA TYR A 16 -3.10 0.88 -4.19
C TYR A 16 -3.88 -0.42 -3.96
N GLU A 17 -4.94 -0.67 -4.75
CA GLU A 17 -5.79 -1.85 -4.60
C GLU A 17 -4.96 -3.15 -4.73
N GLY A 18 -4.11 -3.28 -5.75
CA GLY A 18 -3.33 -4.50 -5.88
C GLY A 18 -2.21 -4.64 -4.86
N LEU A 19 -1.61 -3.53 -4.40
CA LEU A 19 -0.69 -3.56 -3.27
C LEU A 19 -1.39 -4.10 -2.01
N ALA A 20 -2.57 -3.56 -1.69
CA ALA A 20 -3.36 -4.01 -0.54
C ALA A 20 -3.81 -5.47 -0.68
N ARG A 21 -4.26 -5.89 -1.86
CA ARG A 21 -4.63 -7.27 -2.14
C ARG A 21 -3.48 -8.24 -1.97
N TYR A 22 -2.30 -7.85 -2.43
CA TYR A 22 -1.08 -8.62 -2.25
C TYR A 22 -0.68 -8.70 -0.77
N ALA A 23 -0.71 -7.57 -0.05
CA ALA A 23 -0.36 -7.52 1.36
C ALA A 23 -1.25 -8.44 2.21
N PHE A 24 -2.56 -8.45 1.96
CA PHE A 24 -3.53 -9.20 2.76
C PHE A 24 -3.92 -10.57 2.16
N ASP A 25 -3.33 -10.99 1.04
CA ASP A 25 -3.70 -12.21 0.30
C ASP A 25 -5.22 -12.33 0.06
N CYS A 26 -5.83 -11.26 -0.48
CA CYS A 26 -7.28 -11.15 -0.63
C CYS A 26 -7.76 -10.72 -2.03
N GLN A 27 -9.05 -10.95 -2.31
CA GLN A 27 -9.71 -10.33 -3.46
C GLN A 27 -10.17 -8.90 -3.15
N ARG A 28 -10.63 -8.19 -4.19
CA ARG A 28 -11.03 -6.76 -4.18
C ARG A 28 -11.99 -6.34 -3.05
N TRP A 29 -12.79 -7.27 -2.53
CA TRP A 29 -13.78 -7.03 -1.46
C TRP A 29 -13.57 -7.92 -0.22
N GLU A 30 -12.44 -8.61 -0.15
CA GLU A 30 -12.18 -9.62 0.88
C GLU A 30 -11.08 -9.20 1.87
N GLY A 31 -10.43 -8.05 1.61
CA GLY A 31 -9.45 -7.48 2.52
C GLY A 31 -10.08 -6.99 3.84
N PRO A 32 -9.29 -6.87 4.91
CA PRO A 32 -9.78 -6.35 6.19
C PRO A 32 -10.47 -5.00 5.98
N ASN A 33 -11.68 -4.85 6.52
CA ASN A 33 -12.50 -3.64 6.42
C ASN A 33 -12.69 -3.07 5.01
N ASN A 34 -12.64 -3.91 3.96
CA ASN A 34 -12.69 -3.49 2.54
C ASN A 34 -11.55 -2.54 2.13
N ILE A 35 -10.44 -2.52 2.86
CA ILE A 35 -9.28 -1.67 2.59
C ILE A 35 -8.75 -1.90 1.18
N ALA A 36 -8.78 -3.16 0.71
CA ALA A 36 -8.29 -3.53 -0.62
C ALA A 36 -9.14 -2.99 -1.79
N HIS A 37 -10.31 -2.39 -1.55
CA HIS A 37 -11.15 -1.86 -2.62
C HIS A 37 -10.69 -0.46 -3.06
N GLN A 38 -10.66 -0.17 -4.37
CA GLN A 38 -10.36 1.17 -4.90
C GLN A 38 -11.23 2.30 -4.32
N GLY A 39 -12.43 2.01 -3.82
CA GLY A 39 -13.27 2.98 -3.12
C GLY A 39 -12.61 3.53 -1.84
N ALA A 40 -11.81 2.71 -1.14
CA ALA A 40 -11.02 3.19 -0.01
C ALA A 40 -9.96 4.20 -0.47
N TYR A 41 -9.35 4.00 -1.65
CA TYR A 41 -8.41 4.98 -2.20
C TYR A 41 -9.05 6.37 -2.34
N ASN A 42 -10.23 6.41 -2.98
CA ASN A 42 -10.96 7.65 -3.22
C ASN A 42 -11.41 8.37 -1.95
N SER A 43 -11.69 7.63 -0.87
CA SER A 43 -12.14 8.21 0.40
C SER A 43 -11.01 8.64 1.33
N LEU A 44 -9.85 7.98 1.26
CA LEU A 44 -8.78 8.14 2.23
C LEU A 44 -7.61 8.97 1.72
N PHE A 45 -7.41 9.02 0.40
CA PHE A 45 -6.24 9.65 -0.23
C PHE A 45 -6.59 10.83 -1.14
N ILE A 46 -7.87 11.06 -1.44
CA ILE A 46 -8.34 12.16 -2.29
C ILE A 46 -9.23 13.10 -1.46
N PRO A 47 -9.03 14.43 -1.53
CA PRO A 47 -8.00 15.15 -2.30
C PRO A 47 -6.60 15.14 -1.67
N GLU A 48 -6.50 14.76 -0.39
CA GLU A 48 -5.25 14.62 0.35
C GLU A 48 -5.37 13.40 1.27
N THR A 49 -4.22 12.82 1.64
CA THR A 49 -4.19 11.68 2.55
C THR A 49 -4.63 12.09 3.95
N ASN A 50 -5.74 11.52 4.41
CA ASN A 50 -6.26 11.74 5.75
C ASN A 50 -5.59 10.80 6.78
N GLU A 51 -5.90 10.99 8.06
CA GLU A 51 -5.32 10.19 9.15
C GLU A 51 -5.63 8.69 9.02
N GLU A 52 -6.83 8.34 8.56
CA GLU A 52 -7.23 6.96 8.29
C GLU A 52 -6.41 6.34 7.14
N GLY A 53 -6.08 7.12 6.10
CA GLY A 53 -5.21 6.70 5.01
C GLY A 53 -3.80 6.34 5.49
N ILE A 54 -3.24 7.10 6.43
CA ILE A 54 -1.95 6.78 7.07
C ILE A 54 -2.04 5.48 7.87
N LEU A 55 -3.13 5.27 8.61
CA LEU A 55 -3.35 4.03 9.35
C LEU A 55 -3.44 2.82 8.40
N VAL A 56 -4.13 2.98 7.27
CA VAL A 56 -4.23 1.96 6.23
C VAL A 56 -2.86 1.64 5.62
N ILE A 57 -2.04 2.66 5.30
CA ILE A 57 -0.67 2.43 4.83
C ILE A 57 0.12 1.60 5.85
N ASN A 58 0.03 1.95 7.14
CA ASN A 58 0.71 1.21 8.19
C ASN A 58 0.25 -0.26 8.26
N GLN A 59 -1.06 -0.52 8.13
CA GLN A 59 -1.60 -1.88 8.11
C GLN A 59 -1.13 -2.69 6.91
N ILE A 60 -1.04 -2.07 5.74
CA ILE A 60 -0.48 -2.69 4.53
C ILE A 60 0.99 -3.04 4.75
N LEU A 61 1.80 -2.10 5.24
CA LEU A 61 3.22 -2.34 5.52
C LEU A 61 3.43 -3.44 6.57
N ASP A 62 2.62 -3.48 7.62
CA ASP A 62 2.67 -4.54 8.62
C ASP A 62 2.39 -5.92 8.03
N ALA A 63 1.38 -6.03 7.18
CA ALA A 63 1.06 -7.28 6.50
C ALA A 63 2.20 -7.71 5.55
N LEU A 64 2.80 -6.77 4.81
CA LEU A 64 3.96 -7.06 3.95
C LEU A 64 5.18 -7.50 4.76
N ILE A 65 5.49 -6.84 5.87
CA ILE A 65 6.62 -7.20 6.75
C ILE A 65 6.50 -8.64 7.27
N LEU A 66 5.28 -9.10 7.55
CA LEU A 66 5.04 -10.48 8.00
C LEU A 66 5.19 -11.52 6.86
N LYS A 67 5.05 -11.09 5.60
CA LYS A 67 5.02 -11.95 4.43
C LYS A 67 6.36 -12.07 3.71
N GLU A 68 7.15 -11.00 3.73
CA GLU A 68 8.34 -10.86 2.87
C GLU A 68 9.64 -11.43 3.47
N GLU A 69 10.65 -11.60 2.62
CA GLU A 69 11.98 -12.03 3.02
C GLU A 69 12.75 -10.95 3.80
N LYS A 70 13.76 -11.39 4.57
CA LYS A 70 14.48 -10.56 5.55
C LYS A 70 15.08 -9.27 4.97
N ASN A 71 15.51 -9.27 3.71
CA ASN A 71 16.04 -8.09 3.03
C ASN A 71 14.95 -7.02 2.83
N LYS A 72 13.78 -7.39 2.30
CA LYS A 72 12.64 -6.48 2.08
C LYS A 72 12.06 -5.97 3.39
N VAL A 73 12.02 -6.82 4.41
CA VAL A 73 11.55 -6.47 5.76
C VAL A 73 12.28 -5.25 6.33
N VAL A 74 13.60 -5.13 6.12
CA VAL A 74 14.38 -3.99 6.64
C VAL A 74 13.91 -2.69 6.00
N GLU A 75 13.80 -2.65 4.68
CA GLU A 75 13.38 -1.45 3.95
C GLU A 75 11.93 -1.09 4.26
N LEU A 76 11.01 -2.05 4.27
CA LEU A 76 9.60 -1.83 4.63
C LEU A 76 9.44 -1.30 6.06
N THR A 77 10.26 -1.80 7.00
CA THR A 77 10.26 -1.31 8.39
C THR A 77 10.76 0.14 8.48
N GLN A 78 11.78 0.50 7.70
CA GLN A 78 12.28 1.89 7.66
C GLN A 78 11.23 2.84 7.11
N ILE A 79 10.55 2.45 6.04
CA ILE A 79 9.42 3.21 5.47
C ILE A 79 8.36 3.41 6.54
N LYS A 80 7.91 2.34 7.20
CA LYS A 80 6.88 2.40 8.23
C LYS A 80 7.24 3.41 9.33
N ASN A 81 8.48 3.37 9.81
CA ASN A 81 8.97 4.27 10.86
C ASN A 81 9.12 5.73 10.42
N SER A 82 9.11 5.99 9.12
CA SER A 82 9.20 7.35 8.55
C SER A 82 7.84 8.02 8.33
N LEU A 83 6.74 7.28 8.44
CA LEU A 83 5.40 7.81 8.19
C LEU A 83 4.99 8.83 9.26
N THR A 84 4.50 9.97 8.81
CA THR A 84 3.95 11.05 9.65
C THR A 84 2.43 11.06 9.61
N GLU A 85 1.80 11.67 10.62
CA GLU A 85 0.32 11.78 10.74
C GLU A 85 -0.34 12.59 9.61
N ARG A 86 0.45 13.30 8.79
CA ARG A 86 -0.02 14.05 7.61
C ARG A 86 0.86 13.77 6.42
N MET A 87 0.24 13.66 5.26
CA MET A 87 0.92 13.39 3.98
C MET A 87 0.10 13.95 2.83
N LYS A 88 0.77 14.42 1.77
CA LYS A 88 0.08 14.80 0.53
C LYS A 88 -0.39 13.57 -0.24
N GLN A 89 -1.44 13.68 -1.06
CA GLN A 89 -1.86 12.60 -1.95
C GLN A 89 -0.69 12.11 -2.82
N GLU A 90 0.04 13.03 -3.45
CA GLU A 90 1.18 12.71 -4.32
C GLU A 90 2.25 11.87 -3.58
N THR A 91 2.55 12.23 -2.33
CA THR A 91 3.51 11.47 -1.51
C THR A 91 3.01 10.06 -1.20
N ALA A 92 1.69 9.86 -1.03
CA ALA A 92 1.15 8.51 -0.85
C ALA A 92 1.24 7.69 -2.14
N ILE A 93 1.04 8.31 -3.30
CA ILE A 93 1.20 7.66 -4.61
C ILE A 93 2.65 7.21 -4.81
N ASP A 94 3.61 8.12 -4.62
CA ASP A 94 5.04 7.82 -4.73
C ASP A 94 5.45 6.70 -3.77
N LEU A 95 4.88 6.70 -2.58
CA LEU A 95 5.11 5.65 -1.59
C LEU A 95 4.59 4.29 -2.06
N PHE A 96 3.38 4.21 -2.63
CA PHE A 96 2.86 2.95 -3.17
C PHE A 96 3.77 2.41 -4.27
N ASP A 97 4.23 3.27 -5.18
CA ASP A 97 5.15 2.89 -6.25
C ASP A 97 6.48 2.40 -5.72
N TYR A 98 7.02 3.08 -4.72
CA TYR A 98 8.27 2.69 -4.09
C TYR A 98 8.15 1.33 -3.41
N VAL A 99 7.06 1.07 -2.68
CA VAL A 99 6.81 -0.22 -2.05
C VAL A 99 6.64 -1.32 -3.10
N ILE A 100 5.88 -1.08 -4.17
CA ILE A 100 5.72 -2.05 -5.28
C ILE A 100 7.09 -2.40 -5.88
N ASN A 101 7.95 -1.41 -6.10
CA ASN A 101 9.29 -1.62 -6.62
C ASN A 101 10.17 -2.47 -5.67
N ILE A 102 10.09 -2.26 -4.35
CA ILE A 102 10.78 -3.13 -3.36
C ILE A 102 10.30 -4.57 -3.48
N LEU A 103 9.00 -4.78 -3.65
CA LEU A 103 8.43 -6.13 -3.71
C LEU A 103 8.79 -6.86 -5.01
N GLN A 104 9.03 -6.14 -6.11
CA GLN A 104 9.38 -6.72 -7.41
C GLN A 104 10.86 -7.06 -7.57
N ASN A 105 11.75 -6.41 -6.82
CA ASN A 105 13.20 -6.70 -6.79
C ASN A 105 13.57 -7.76 -5.75
#